data_AF-A0A0P1IGE4-F1
#
_entry.id   AF-A0A0P1IGE4-F1
#
_cell.length_a   1.000
_cell.length_b   1.000
_cell.length_c   1.000
_cell.angle_alpha   90.00
_cell.angle_beta   90.00
_cell.angle_gamma   90.00
#
_symmetry.space_group_name_H-M   'P 1'
#
loop_
_entity.id
_entity.type
_entity.pdbx_description
1 polymer ?
#
loop_
_entity_poly.entity_id
_entity_poly.type
_entity_poly.pdbx_seq_one_letter_code
_entity_poly.pdbx_strand_id
1 'polypeptide(L)'
;MDLLNAAASPEATDLIKDGSEATFMADVVEASQETPIIVDFWAPWCGPCKTLIPLLEEAVIAAKGAVKMVKINVDEAQMIASQMRVQSVPTVYAFFKGQPVDGFQGAQPGSEIKAFVDRVIEAAGGESPGGQLDDAVEAAEEMLAEGAAVDAAQTFAAILGEDPNHAAAYGGLVRAHIASGDLEQAEAILNGAPAEISNSAELEAAHAQLELAKQAADAGPVAELTAAVEAEPDNHQARFDLAQALHATGDVEEAVAQLLDLFRRDREWNDGAAKAQLFTIFDALKPNDPIVLNGRRKLSSMIFA
;
A
#
# COMPACT_ATOMS: atom_id res chain seq x y z
N MET A 1 -20.92 39.21 8.50
CA MET A 1 -20.42 38.30 9.53
C MET A 1 -19.36 37.46 8.87
N ASP A 2 -18.15 38.02 8.86
CA ASP A 2 -16.91 37.35 8.47
C ASP A 2 -16.60 36.25 9.49
N LEU A 3 -16.59 35.00 9.03
CA LEU A 3 -16.18 33.83 9.81
C LEU A 3 -15.42 32.85 8.91
N LEU A 4 -14.41 33.34 8.17
CA LEU A 4 -13.43 32.51 7.48
C LEU A 4 -12.08 33.23 7.49
N ASN A 5 -11.49 33.39 8.67
CA ASN A 5 -10.06 33.65 8.80
C ASN A 5 -9.55 32.86 10.00
N ALA A 6 -9.45 31.54 9.83
CA ALA A 6 -8.60 30.73 10.69
C ALA A 6 -7.17 31.05 10.26
N ALA A 7 -6.43 31.77 11.11
CA ALA A 7 -5.05 32.11 10.84
C ALA A 7 -4.23 30.83 10.64
N ALA A 8 -3.69 30.65 9.44
CA ALA A 8 -2.75 29.59 9.12
C ALA A 8 -1.47 29.75 9.98
N SER A 9 -0.86 28.63 10.37
CA SER A 9 0.42 28.62 11.08
C SER A 9 1.51 29.35 10.27
N PRO A 10 2.50 29.99 10.90
CA PRO A 10 3.58 30.72 10.19
C PRO A 10 4.39 29.87 9.20
N GLU A 11 4.44 28.54 9.37
CA GLU A 11 5.05 27.62 8.40
C GLU A 11 4.20 27.43 7.13
N ALA A 12 2.87 27.45 7.25
CA ALA A 12 1.96 27.31 6.10
C ALA A 12 1.96 28.56 5.21
N THR A 13 2.32 29.73 5.75
CA THR A 13 2.33 30.99 5.01
C THR A 13 3.52 31.15 4.05
N ASP A 14 4.58 30.35 4.20
CA ASP A 14 5.75 30.36 3.29
C ASP A 14 5.68 29.29 2.20
N LEU A 15 4.84 28.26 2.40
CA LEU A 15 4.67 27.15 1.45
C LEU A 15 3.49 27.35 0.51
N ILE A 16 2.44 28.06 0.94
CA ILE A 16 1.19 28.21 0.20
C ILE A 16 0.82 29.69 0.14
N LYS A 17 0.57 30.20 -1.06
CA LYS A 17 0.13 31.59 -1.27
C LYS A 17 -0.93 31.74 -2.34
N ASP A 18 -1.71 32.80 -2.24
CA ASP A 18 -2.56 33.25 -3.33
C ASP A 18 -1.73 34.04 -4.34
N GLY A 19 -1.89 33.71 -5.63
CA GLY A 19 -1.26 34.39 -6.74
C GLY A 19 -2.26 35.16 -7.58
N SER A 20 -1.74 35.97 -8.50
CA SER A 20 -2.54 36.74 -9.46
C SER A 20 -1.91 36.69 -10.84
N GLU A 21 -2.61 37.23 -11.83
CA GLU A 21 -2.06 37.41 -13.18
C GLU A 21 -0.75 38.21 -13.18
N ALA A 22 -0.64 39.24 -12.33
CA ALA A 22 0.57 40.07 -12.24
C ALA A 22 1.75 39.35 -11.58
N THR A 23 1.49 38.41 -10.66
CA THR A 23 2.55 37.74 -9.90
C THR A 23 2.92 36.37 -10.46
N PHE A 24 2.12 35.80 -11.37
CA PHE A 24 2.31 34.45 -11.92
C PHE A 24 3.74 34.18 -12.43
N MET A 25 4.34 35.13 -13.14
CA MET A 25 5.71 34.97 -13.65
C MET A 25 6.73 34.79 -12.52
N ALA A 26 6.69 35.64 -11.50
CA ALA A 26 7.62 35.57 -10.37
C ALA A 26 7.30 34.35 -9.47
N ASP A 27 6.03 34.17 -9.14
CA ASP A 27 5.57 33.22 -8.14
C ASP A 27 5.54 31.78 -8.61
N VAL A 28 5.40 31.55 -9.92
CA VAL A 28 5.32 30.22 -10.52
C VAL A 28 6.53 29.96 -11.40
N VAL A 29 6.72 30.75 -12.46
CA VAL A 29 7.70 30.42 -13.50
C VAL A 29 9.13 30.59 -12.99
N GLU A 30 9.45 31.74 -12.40
CA GLU A 30 10.79 32.03 -11.86
C GLU A 30 11.07 31.21 -10.60
N ALA A 31 10.12 31.17 -9.64
CA ALA A 31 10.26 30.36 -8.44
C ALA A 31 10.47 28.86 -8.74
N SER A 32 9.83 28.32 -9.80
CA SER A 32 10.00 26.93 -10.23
C SER A 32 11.40 26.56 -10.72
N GLN A 33 12.30 27.54 -10.89
CA GLN A 33 13.71 27.26 -11.20
C GLN A 33 14.44 26.63 -10.02
N GLU A 34 14.00 26.92 -8.79
CA GLU A 34 14.64 26.45 -7.56
C GLU A 34 13.85 25.32 -6.91
N THR A 35 12.53 25.49 -6.78
CA THR A 35 11.65 24.54 -6.09
C THR A 35 10.39 24.31 -6.92
N PRO A 36 9.91 23.07 -7.11
CA PRO A 36 8.68 22.83 -7.86
C PRO A 36 7.48 23.58 -7.28
N ILE A 37 6.69 24.18 -8.17
CA ILE A 37 5.51 24.97 -7.81
C ILE A 37 4.24 24.28 -8.32
N ILE A 38 3.37 23.88 -7.40
CA ILE A 38 2.04 23.38 -7.70
C ILE A 38 1.09 24.58 -7.80
N VAL A 39 0.36 24.65 -8.90
CA VAL A 39 -0.60 25.72 -9.18
C VAL A 39 -2.01 25.13 -9.17
N ASP A 40 -2.83 25.59 -8.23
CA ASP A 40 -4.25 25.25 -8.18
C ASP A 40 -5.09 26.36 -8.83
N PHE A 41 -5.70 26.03 -9.97
CA PHE A 41 -6.65 26.91 -10.65
C PHE A 41 -8.06 26.64 -10.12
N TRP A 42 -8.59 27.60 -9.37
CA TRP A 42 -9.85 27.47 -8.65
C TRP A 42 -10.78 28.66 -8.92
N ALA A 43 -12.02 28.57 -8.42
CA ALA A 43 -12.96 29.69 -8.40
C ALA A 43 -13.91 29.61 -7.19
N PRO A 44 -14.48 30.73 -6.69
CA PRO A 44 -15.37 30.70 -5.52
C PRO A 44 -16.65 29.89 -5.71
N TRP A 45 -17.14 29.81 -6.95
CA TRP A 45 -18.33 29.06 -7.34
C TRP A 45 -18.06 27.57 -7.57
N CYS A 46 -16.80 27.13 -7.52
CA CYS A 46 -16.41 25.75 -7.75
C CYS A 46 -16.69 24.88 -6.51
N GLY A 47 -17.75 24.07 -6.59
CA GLY A 47 -18.08 23.09 -5.54
C GLY A 47 -16.95 22.10 -5.25
N PRO A 48 -16.42 21.37 -6.26
CA PRO A 48 -15.35 20.38 -6.05
C PRO A 48 -14.05 20.96 -5.49
N CYS A 49 -13.74 22.23 -5.77
CA CYS A 49 -12.54 22.91 -5.25
C CYS A 49 -12.55 22.96 -3.71
N LYS A 50 -13.74 23.05 -3.08
CA LYS A 50 -13.87 23.08 -1.61
C LYS A 50 -13.41 21.78 -0.94
N THR A 51 -13.45 20.67 -1.68
CA THR A 51 -12.93 19.38 -1.21
C THR A 51 -11.46 19.21 -1.57
N LEU A 52 -11.06 19.63 -2.78
CA LEU A 52 -9.69 19.46 -3.27
C LEU A 52 -8.68 20.32 -2.50
N ILE A 53 -8.98 21.62 -2.32
CA ILE A 53 -8.03 22.60 -1.77
C ILE A 53 -7.45 22.14 -0.42
N PRO A 54 -8.26 21.77 0.60
CA PRO A 54 -7.71 21.37 1.89
C PRO A 54 -6.78 20.15 1.80
N LEU A 55 -7.12 19.16 0.97
CA LEU A 55 -6.31 17.95 0.79
C LEU A 55 -4.99 18.25 0.07
N LEU A 56 -5.02 19.15 -0.91
CA LEU A 56 -3.82 19.58 -1.62
C LEU A 56 -2.90 20.44 -0.73
N GLU A 57 -3.47 21.35 0.06
CA GLU A 57 -2.72 22.14 1.04
C GLU A 57 -2.05 21.24 2.09
N GLU A 58 -2.76 20.23 2.60
CA GLU A 58 -2.21 19.24 3.54
C GLU A 58 -1.03 18.48 2.94
N ALA A 59 -1.15 17.99 1.70
CA ALA A 59 -0.06 17.28 1.02
C ALA A 59 1.17 18.17 0.77
N VAL A 60 0.97 19.43 0.40
CA VAL A 60 2.07 20.40 0.21
C VAL A 60 2.78 20.71 1.53
N ILE A 61 2.05 20.85 2.63
CA ILE A 61 2.64 21.06 3.96
C ILE A 61 3.43 19.82 4.39
N ALA A 62 2.89 18.62 4.16
CA ALA A 62 3.57 17.35 4.47
C ALA A 62 4.89 17.19 3.70
N ALA A 63 5.02 17.80 2.53
CA ALA A 63 6.25 17.83 1.75
C ALA A 63 7.37 18.72 2.34
N LYS A 64 7.10 19.43 3.45
CA LYS A 64 8.11 20.19 4.24
C LYS A 64 9.03 21.09 3.40
N GLY A 65 8.47 21.72 2.35
CA GLY A 65 9.19 22.64 1.46
C GLY A 65 9.84 22.01 0.23
N ALA A 66 9.72 20.70 0.01
CA ALA A 66 10.13 20.06 -1.24
C ALA A 66 9.29 20.52 -2.44
N VAL A 67 8.07 21.01 -2.20
CA VAL A 67 7.24 21.75 -3.15
C VAL A 67 6.65 22.99 -2.48
N LYS A 68 6.20 23.95 -3.30
CA LYS A 68 5.36 25.08 -2.86
C LYS A 68 4.08 25.15 -3.69
N MET A 69 3.07 25.86 -3.21
CA MET A 69 1.77 25.98 -3.85
C MET A 69 1.36 27.43 -4.10
N VAL A 70 0.80 27.69 -5.28
CA VAL A 70 0.20 28.96 -5.66
C VAL A 70 -1.25 28.75 -6.09
N LYS A 71 -2.18 29.41 -5.42
CA LYS A 71 -3.60 29.38 -5.75
C LYS A 71 -3.95 30.51 -6.72
N ILE A 72 -4.52 30.17 -7.87
CA ILE A 72 -4.90 31.14 -8.91
C ILE A 72 -6.41 31.12 -9.10
N ASN A 73 -7.08 32.21 -8.75
CA ASN A 73 -8.48 32.41 -9.06
C ASN A 73 -8.65 32.70 -10.56
N VAL A 74 -9.33 31.80 -11.29
CA VAL A 74 -9.50 31.94 -12.75
C VAL A 74 -10.42 33.10 -13.15
N ASP A 75 -11.30 33.57 -12.24
CA ASP A 75 -12.17 34.72 -12.50
C ASP A 75 -11.35 36.03 -12.57
N GLU A 76 -10.25 36.09 -11.81
CA GLU A 76 -9.37 37.26 -11.69
C GLU A 76 -8.14 37.19 -12.62
N ALA A 77 -7.67 35.98 -12.95
CA ALA A 77 -6.50 35.73 -13.78
C ALA A 77 -6.88 35.10 -15.15
N GLN A 78 -7.82 35.72 -15.85
CA GLN A 78 -8.42 35.17 -17.08
C GLN A 78 -7.39 34.97 -18.21
N MET A 79 -6.39 35.85 -18.33
CA MET A 79 -5.38 35.72 -19.37
C MET A 79 -4.51 34.49 -19.12
N ILE A 80 -4.08 34.27 -17.88
CA ILE A 80 -3.29 33.10 -17.49
C ILE A 80 -4.11 31.81 -17.66
N ALA A 81 -5.36 31.80 -17.19
CA ALA A 81 -6.24 30.63 -17.36
C ALA A 81 -6.40 30.26 -18.84
N SER A 82 -6.55 31.25 -19.72
CA SER A 82 -6.61 31.03 -21.17
C SER A 82 -5.30 30.51 -21.76
N GLN A 83 -4.15 31.12 -21.39
CA GLN A 83 -2.82 30.70 -21.85
C GLN A 83 -2.48 29.26 -21.43
N MET A 84 -2.83 28.91 -20.19
CA MET A 84 -2.68 27.56 -19.63
C MET A 84 -3.75 26.58 -20.10
N ARG A 85 -4.70 27.03 -20.94
CA ARG A 85 -5.81 26.23 -21.48
C ARG A 85 -6.65 25.55 -20.39
N VAL A 86 -6.87 26.25 -19.28
CA VAL A 86 -7.77 25.81 -18.22
C VAL A 86 -9.22 25.88 -18.73
N GLN A 87 -9.82 24.72 -18.98
CA GLN A 87 -11.19 24.61 -19.51
C GLN A 87 -12.24 24.40 -18.42
N SER A 88 -11.81 23.90 -17.26
CA SER A 88 -12.65 23.60 -16.11
C SER A 88 -11.86 23.80 -14.83
N VAL A 89 -12.57 24.01 -13.72
CA VAL A 89 -11.98 24.06 -12.37
C VAL A 89 -12.58 22.95 -11.50
N PRO A 90 -11.80 22.35 -10.58
CA PRO A 90 -10.38 22.62 -10.36
C PRO A 90 -9.49 22.04 -11.47
N THR A 91 -8.39 22.72 -11.78
CA THR A 91 -7.27 22.20 -12.58
C THR A 91 -6.00 22.46 -11.81
N VAL A 92 -5.12 21.46 -11.70
CA VAL A 92 -3.84 21.57 -10.99
C VAL A 92 -2.70 21.30 -11.95
N TYR A 93 -1.69 22.17 -11.95
CA TYR A 93 -0.46 21.98 -12.71
C TYR A 93 0.76 22.08 -11.81
N ALA A 94 1.75 21.21 -12.00
CA ALA A 94 3.06 21.34 -11.38
C ALA A 94 4.04 21.97 -12.35
N PHE A 95 4.84 22.92 -11.87
CA PHE A 95 5.89 23.60 -12.62
C PHE A 95 7.26 23.28 -12.03
N PHE A 96 8.22 22.96 -12.90
CA PHE A 96 9.62 22.88 -12.53
C PHE A 96 10.48 23.35 -13.71
N LYS A 97 11.56 24.07 -13.41
CA LYS A 97 12.44 24.70 -14.41
C LYS A 97 11.68 25.58 -15.42
N GLY A 98 10.63 26.25 -14.94
CA GLY A 98 9.83 27.21 -15.72
C GLY A 98 8.87 26.57 -16.72
N GLN A 99 8.61 25.27 -16.63
CA GLN A 99 7.72 24.53 -17.52
C GLN A 99 6.74 23.68 -16.71
N PRO A 100 5.52 23.41 -17.21
CA PRO A 100 4.64 22.42 -16.61
C PRO A 100 5.22 21.02 -16.78
N VAL A 101 5.28 20.24 -15.69
CA VAL A 101 5.88 18.90 -15.65
C VAL A 101 4.86 17.78 -15.35
N ASP A 102 3.77 18.09 -14.64
CA ASP A 102 2.65 17.17 -14.40
C ASP A 102 1.37 17.99 -14.15
N GLY A 103 0.20 17.35 -14.13
CA GLY A 103 -1.05 17.98 -13.75
C GLY A 103 -2.28 17.08 -13.85
N PHE A 104 -3.36 17.50 -13.22
CA PHE A 104 -4.65 16.81 -13.26
C PHE A 104 -5.82 17.79 -13.28
N GLN A 105 -7.01 17.28 -13.62
CA GLN A 105 -8.25 18.04 -13.61
C GLN A 105 -9.29 17.34 -12.74
N GLY A 106 -10.18 18.13 -12.12
CA GLY A 106 -11.21 17.63 -11.21
C GLY A 106 -10.70 17.36 -9.79
N ALA A 107 -11.63 17.05 -8.89
CA ALA A 107 -11.28 16.65 -7.53
C ALA A 107 -10.80 15.19 -7.52
N GLN A 108 -9.64 14.94 -6.92
CA GLN A 108 -9.05 13.62 -6.79
C GLN A 108 -9.13 13.12 -5.34
N PRO A 109 -9.09 11.80 -5.10
CA PRO A 109 -8.90 11.24 -3.77
C PRO A 109 -7.59 11.73 -3.13
N GLY A 110 -7.56 11.80 -1.79
CA GLY A 110 -6.35 12.25 -1.06
C GLY A 110 -5.09 11.43 -1.37
N SER A 111 -5.23 10.12 -1.63
CA SER A 111 -4.11 9.25 -2.04
C SER A 111 -3.52 9.65 -3.39
N GLU A 112 -4.36 9.98 -4.38
CA GLU A 112 -3.90 10.43 -5.70
C GLU A 112 -3.24 11.81 -5.62
N ILE A 113 -3.69 12.67 -4.70
CA ILE A 113 -3.07 13.98 -4.44
C ILE A 113 -1.67 13.81 -3.84
N LYS A 114 -1.52 12.96 -2.81
CA LYS A 114 -0.20 12.63 -2.23
C LYS A 114 0.74 12.07 -3.29
N ALA A 115 0.28 11.07 -4.05
CA ALA A 115 1.05 10.48 -5.14
C ALA A 115 1.43 11.51 -6.23
N PHE A 116 0.57 12.50 -6.51
CA PHE A 116 0.90 13.60 -7.42
C PHE A 116 2.03 14.46 -6.85
N VAL A 117 1.96 14.86 -5.58
CA VAL A 117 3.01 15.65 -4.92
C VAL A 117 4.33 14.88 -4.91
N ASP A 118 4.32 13.59 -4.58
CA ASP A 118 5.51 12.75 -4.55
C ASP A 118 6.19 12.67 -5.93
N ARG A 119 5.42 12.41 -6.99
CA ARG A 119 5.95 12.42 -8.38
C ARG A 119 6.56 13.76 -8.76
N VAL A 120 5.99 14.87 -8.30
CA VAL A 120 6.52 16.22 -8.58
C VAL A 120 7.86 16.44 -7.88
N ILE A 121 8.00 15.98 -6.63
CA ILE A 121 9.25 16.04 -5.88
C ILE A 121 10.33 15.19 -6.58
N GLU A 122 10.00 13.96 -6.92
CA GLU A 122 10.90 13.01 -7.57
C GLU A 122 11.33 13.47 -8.97
N ALA A 123 10.40 14.00 -9.77
CA ALA A 123 10.71 14.59 -11.07
C ALA A 123 11.67 15.79 -10.97
N ALA A 124 11.72 16.44 -9.81
CA ALA A 124 12.66 17.51 -9.50
C ALA A 124 14.00 17.01 -8.92
N GLY A 125 14.15 15.70 -8.74
CA GLY A 125 15.32 15.07 -8.13
C GLY A 125 15.35 15.18 -6.61
N GLY A 126 14.22 15.50 -5.98
CA GLY A 126 14.06 15.49 -4.53
C GLY A 126 13.63 14.12 -4.01
N GLU A 127 13.71 13.95 -2.70
CA GLU A 127 13.24 12.77 -1.99
C GLU A 127 11.83 13.04 -1.46
N SER A 128 10.84 12.29 -1.94
CA SER A 128 9.44 12.46 -1.56
C SER A 128 9.17 11.85 -0.17
N PRO A 129 8.17 12.34 0.59
CA PRO A 129 7.70 11.66 1.80
C PRO A 129 7.31 10.21 1.52
N GLY A 130 6.59 9.94 0.42
CA GLY A 130 6.27 8.57 0.00
C GLY A 130 7.50 7.70 -0.21
N GLY A 131 8.49 8.19 -0.97
CA GLY A 131 9.73 7.45 -1.23
C GLY A 131 10.56 7.17 0.03
N GLN A 132 10.60 8.11 0.99
CA GLN A 132 11.25 7.86 2.29
C GLN A 132 10.57 6.75 3.10
N LEU A 133 9.24 6.66 3.02
CA LEU A 133 8.50 5.59 3.69
C LEU A 133 8.72 4.25 2.99
N ASP A 134 8.77 4.22 1.66
CA ASP A 134 9.10 3.02 0.88
C ASP A 134 10.52 2.51 1.22
N ASP A 135 11.52 3.38 1.27
CA ASP A 135 12.89 3.01 1.68
C ASP A 135 12.93 2.47 3.13
N ALA A 136 12.13 3.06 4.03
CA ALA A 136 11.99 2.57 5.40
C ALA A 136 11.29 1.20 5.47
N VAL A 137 10.33 0.93 4.58
CA VAL A 137 9.71 -0.40 4.42
C VAL A 137 10.75 -1.40 3.99
N GLU A 138 11.56 -1.10 2.97
CA GLU A 138 12.63 -2.00 2.51
C GLU A 138 13.62 -2.34 3.64
N ALA A 139 14.02 -1.33 4.43
CA ALA A 139 14.89 -1.55 5.59
C ALA A 139 14.22 -2.45 6.66
N ALA A 140 12.93 -2.25 6.93
CA ALA A 140 12.19 -3.07 7.88
C ALA A 140 11.99 -4.51 7.40
N GLU A 141 11.83 -4.72 6.08
CA GLU A 141 11.80 -6.06 5.47
C GLU A 141 13.14 -6.78 5.62
N GLU A 142 14.26 -6.08 5.46
CA GLU A 142 15.60 -6.64 5.68
C GLU A 142 15.77 -7.06 7.14
N MET A 143 15.35 -6.22 8.10
CA MET A 143 15.35 -6.59 9.53
C MET A 143 14.54 -7.87 9.79
N LEU A 144 13.37 -8.04 9.15
CA LEU A 144 12.60 -9.28 9.27
C LEU A 144 13.34 -10.48 8.70
N ALA A 145 13.96 -10.34 7.53
CA ALA A 145 14.73 -11.41 6.91
C ALA A 145 15.92 -11.86 7.77
N GLU A 146 16.50 -10.95 8.54
CA GLU A 146 17.58 -11.22 9.49
C GLU A 146 17.10 -11.75 10.85
N GLY A 147 15.78 -11.85 11.05
CA GLY A 147 15.18 -12.31 12.30
C GLY A 147 15.05 -11.24 13.38
N ALA A 148 15.32 -9.98 13.06
CA ALA A 148 15.14 -8.83 13.94
C ALA A 148 13.67 -8.36 13.98
N ALA A 149 12.76 -9.27 14.32
CA ALA A 149 11.30 -9.05 14.23
C ALA A 149 10.80 -7.87 15.09
N VAL A 150 11.36 -7.68 16.28
CA VAL A 150 10.95 -6.58 17.18
C VAL A 150 11.34 -5.22 16.61
N ASP A 151 12.55 -5.11 16.04
CA ASP A 151 13.04 -3.84 15.47
C ASP A 151 12.30 -3.52 14.15
N ALA A 152 12.00 -4.54 13.35
CA ALA A 152 11.15 -4.39 12.17
C ALA A 152 9.74 -3.90 12.55
N ALA A 153 9.11 -4.48 13.58
CA ALA A 153 7.80 -4.06 14.05
C ALA A 153 7.79 -2.57 14.47
N GLN A 154 8.84 -2.11 15.15
CA GLN A 154 8.96 -0.70 15.52
C GLN A 154 9.06 0.22 14.28
N THR A 155 9.82 -0.20 13.28
CA THR A 155 10.00 0.56 12.04
C THR A 155 8.69 0.65 11.24
N PHE A 156 7.99 -0.47 11.06
CA PHE A 156 6.67 -0.48 10.42
C PHE A 156 5.64 0.37 11.19
N ALA A 157 5.64 0.28 12.53
CA ALA A 157 4.74 1.10 13.35
C ALA A 157 5.03 2.61 13.21
N ALA A 158 6.31 3.00 13.06
CA ALA A 158 6.69 4.39 12.80
C ALA A 158 6.19 4.86 11.43
N ILE A 159 6.33 4.03 10.38
CA ILE A 159 5.78 4.31 9.04
C ILE A 159 4.27 4.52 9.12
N LEU A 160 3.54 3.64 9.81
CA LEU A 160 2.09 3.75 9.97
C LEU A 160 1.66 4.95 10.83
N GLY A 161 2.56 5.50 11.65
CA GLY A 161 2.34 6.75 12.36
C GLY A 161 2.28 7.97 11.42
N GLU A 162 3.01 7.91 10.31
CA GLU A 162 3.05 8.96 9.27
C GLU A 162 2.00 8.70 8.16
N ASP A 163 1.87 7.44 7.72
CA ASP A 163 0.83 7.02 6.78
C ASP A 163 0.08 5.76 7.27
N PRO A 164 -1.08 5.94 7.95
CA PRO A 164 -1.89 4.83 8.45
C PRO A 164 -2.40 3.88 7.36
N ASN A 165 -2.41 4.31 6.10
CA ASN A 165 -2.89 3.54 4.95
C ASN A 165 -1.74 2.93 4.13
N HIS A 166 -0.52 2.88 4.66
CA HIS A 166 0.62 2.27 3.97
C HIS A 166 0.51 0.74 4.00
N ALA A 167 -0.12 0.15 2.99
CA ALA A 167 -0.44 -1.29 2.94
C ALA A 167 0.78 -2.21 3.19
N ALA A 168 1.92 -1.91 2.56
CA ALA A 168 3.15 -2.68 2.75
C ALA A 168 3.65 -2.66 4.20
N ALA A 169 3.70 -1.48 4.84
CA ALA A 169 4.09 -1.38 6.24
C ALA A 169 3.09 -2.08 7.17
N TYR A 170 1.80 -2.00 6.86
CA TYR A 170 0.75 -2.67 7.63
C TYR A 170 0.90 -4.20 7.58
N GLY A 171 1.05 -4.78 6.38
CA GLY A 171 1.32 -6.20 6.21
C GLY A 171 2.67 -6.64 6.80
N GLY A 172 3.70 -5.78 6.70
CA GLY A 172 5.01 -5.97 7.33
C GLY A 172 4.93 -6.03 8.85
N LEU A 173 4.17 -5.13 9.49
CA LEU A 173 3.96 -5.13 10.93
C LEU A 173 3.29 -6.42 11.43
N VAL A 174 2.26 -6.90 10.72
CA VAL A 174 1.60 -8.17 11.03
C VAL A 174 2.61 -9.33 10.94
N ARG A 175 3.39 -9.38 9.86
CA ARG A 175 4.46 -10.38 9.70
C ARG A 175 5.50 -10.33 10.81
N ALA A 176 5.86 -9.14 11.28
CA ALA A 176 6.79 -8.97 12.38
C ALA A 176 6.27 -9.59 13.67
N HIS A 177 4.99 -9.37 14.00
CA HIS A 177 4.36 -10.00 15.16
C HIS A 177 4.24 -11.53 15.02
N ILE A 178 3.93 -12.03 13.83
CA ILE A 178 3.95 -13.48 13.55
C ILE A 178 5.36 -14.05 13.79
N ALA A 179 6.40 -13.39 13.27
CA ALA A 179 7.78 -13.84 13.42
C ALA A 179 8.26 -13.81 14.89
N SER A 180 7.73 -12.92 15.73
CA SER A 180 8.00 -12.91 17.17
C SER A 180 7.13 -13.89 17.97
N GLY A 181 6.22 -14.63 17.32
CA GLY A 181 5.30 -15.58 17.94
C GLY A 181 4.08 -14.95 18.62
N ASP A 182 3.83 -13.66 18.39
CA ASP A 182 2.71 -12.91 18.98
C ASP A 182 1.51 -12.88 18.03
N LEU A 183 0.87 -14.05 17.87
CA LEU A 183 -0.24 -14.22 16.93
C LEU A 183 -1.49 -13.45 17.35
N GLU A 184 -1.70 -13.23 18.64
CA GLU A 184 -2.82 -12.45 19.16
C GLU A 184 -2.69 -10.98 18.73
N GLN A 185 -1.50 -10.41 18.85
CA GLN A 185 -1.25 -9.04 18.42
C GLN A 185 -1.31 -8.91 16.88
N ALA A 186 -0.77 -9.89 16.14
CA ALA A 186 -0.90 -9.93 14.68
C ALA A 186 -2.37 -9.92 14.23
N GLU A 187 -3.23 -10.71 14.88
CA GLU A 187 -4.67 -10.73 14.63
C GLU A 187 -5.36 -9.41 15.00
N ALA A 188 -5.02 -8.83 16.14
CA ALA A 188 -5.57 -7.55 16.57
C ALA A 188 -5.26 -6.44 15.56
N ILE A 189 -4.05 -6.42 14.99
CA ILE A 189 -3.63 -5.45 13.97
C ILE A 189 -4.43 -5.64 12.69
N LEU A 190 -4.58 -6.86 12.20
CA LEU A 190 -5.40 -7.17 11.01
C LEU A 190 -6.87 -6.76 11.19
N ASN A 191 -7.45 -7.04 12.35
CA ASN A 191 -8.82 -6.63 12.65
C ASN A 191 -9.01 -5.10 12.73
N GLY A 192 -7.92 -4.36 12.95
CA GLY A 192 -7.89 -2.89 12.96
C GLY A 192 -7.56 -2.25 11.62
N ALA A 193 -7.34 -3.02 10.56
CA ALA A 193 -6.91 -2.48 9.26
C ALA A 193 -7.94 -1.48 8.67
N PRO A 194 -7.47 -0.33 8.15
CA PRO A 194 -8.33 0.62 7.44
C PRO A 194 -9.07 -0.03 6.25
N ALA A 195 -10.30 0.40 6.00
CA ALA A 195 -11.12 -0.15 4.92
C ALA A 195 -10.48 0.08 3.55
N GLU A 196 -9.76 1.18 3.40
CA GLU A 196 -9.05 1.61 2.19
C GLU A 196 -7.98 0.60 1.74
N ILE A 197 -7.36 -0.12 2.68
CA ILE A 197 -6.29 -1.09 2.39
C ILE A 197 -6.71 -2.55 2.58
N SER A 198 -7.94 -2.79 3.01
CA SER A 198 -8.47 -4.11 3.37
C SER A 198 -8.40 -5.16 2.26
N ASN A 199 -8.42 -4.73 0.99
CA ASN A 199 -8.32 -5.62 -0.18
C ASN A 199 -6.97 -5.48 -0.92
N SER A 200 -5.95 -4.95 -0.24
CA SER A 200 -4.59 -4.89 -0.79
C SER A 200 -3.93 -6.27 -0.75
N ALA A 201 -3.05 -6.54 -1.70
CA ALA A 201 -2.35 -7.82 -1.78
C ALA A 201 -1.50 -8.09 -0.54
N GLU A 202 -0.96 -7.03 0.07
CA GLU A 202 -0.15 -7.07 1.28
C GLU A 202 -0.96 -7.53 2.49
N LEU A 203 -2.21 -7.05 2.62
CA LEU A 203 -3.11 -7.48 3.69
C LEU A 203 -3.66 -8.90 3.45
N GLU A 204 -4.00 -9.25 2.21
CA GLU A 204 -4.40 -10.62 1.86
C GLU A 204 -3.29 -11.63 2.22
N ALA A 205 -2.03 -11.31 1.88
CA ALA A 205 -0.88 -12.12 2.23
C ALA A 205 -0.68 -12.23 3.75
N ALA A 206 -0.82 -11.12 4.48
CA ALA A 206 -0.69 -11.10 5.94
C ALA A 206 -1.77 -11.93 6.64
N HIS A 207 -3.02 -11.89 6.16
CA HIS A 207 -4.09 -12.76 6.64
C HIS A 207 -3.77 -14.24 6.41
N ALA A 208 -3.31 -14.60 5.21
CA ALA A 208 -2.93 -15.96 4.89
C ALA A 208 -1.76 -16.47 5.76
N GLN A 209 -0.78 -15.62 6.02
CA GLN A 209 0.35 -15.94 6.90
C GLN A 209 -0.08 -16.14 8.35
N LEU A 210 -0.98 -15.31 8.88
CA LEU A 210 -1.51 -15.48 10.23
C LEU A 210 -2.27 -16.81 10.36
N GLU A 211 -3.12 -17.12 9.37
CA GLU A 211 -3.87 -18.38 9.35
C GLU A 211 -2.93 -19.59 9.37
N LEU A 212 -1.89 -19.59 8.52
CA LEU A 212 -0.89 -20.65 8.51
C LEU A 212 -0.10 -20.75 9.81
N ALA A 213 0.23 -19.61 10.42
CA ALA A 213 0.94 -19.58 11.71
C ALA A 213 0.08 -20.14 12.85
N LYS A 214 -1.23 -19.88 12.84
CA LYS A 214 -2.18 -20.48 13.80
C LYS A 214 -2.29 -21.99 13.61
N GLN A 215 -2.43 -22.44 12.37
CA GLN A 215 -2.48 -23.87 12.04
C GLN A 215 -1.19 -24.61 12.47
N ALA A 216 -0.04 -23.95 12.38
CA ALA A 216 1.24 -24.52 12.82
C ALA A 216 1.28 -24.80 14.33
N ALA A 217 0.54 -24.05 15.16
CA ALA A 217 0.48 -24.28 16.60
C ALA A 217 -0.24 -25.60 16.98
N ASP A 218 -1.15 -26.06 16.12
CA ASP A 218 -1.94 -27.28 16.30
C ASP A 218 -1.40 -28.47 15.48
N ALA A 219 -0.27 -28.30 14.79
CA ALA A 219 0.28 -29.31 13.90
C ALA A 219 0.76 -30.57 14.65
N GLY A 220 0.33 -31.75 14.17
CA GLY A 220 0.77 -33.04 14.69
C GLY A 220 2.17 -33.45 14.21
N PRO A 221 2.77 -34.51 14.79
CA PRO A 221 4.11 -34.96 14.39
C PRO A 221 4.14 -35.47 12.95
N VAL A 222 4.99 -34.86 12.10
CA VAL A 222 5.14 -35.22 10.68
C VAL A 222 5.38 -36.73 10.48
N ALA A 223 6.20 -37.35 11.32
CA ALA A 223 6.51 -38.79 11.21
C ALA A 223 5.29 -39.69 11.44
N GLU A 224 4.44 -39.36 12.40
CA GLU A 224 3.23 -40.13 12.71
C GLU A 224 2.18 -39.97 11.61
N LEU A 225 2.00 -38.74 11.13
CA LEU A 225 1.09 -38.42 10.04
C LEU A 225 1.54 -39.06 8.71
N THR A 226 2.85 -39.09 8.45
CA THR A 226 3.43 -39.79 7.30
C THR A 226 3.11 -41.28 7.35
N ALA A 227 3.36 -41.93 8.49
CA ALA A 227 3.06 -43.35 8.67
C ALA A 227 1.55 -43.65 8.52
N ALA A 228 0.68 -42.74 8.98
CA ALA A 228 -0.77 -42.87 8.82
C ALA A 228 -1.18 -42.82 7.34
N VAL A 229 -0.66 -41.86 6.57
CA VAL A 229 -0.93 -41.73 5.13
C VAL A 229 -0.37 -42.93 4.34
N GLU A 230 0.79 -43.47 4.73
CA GLU A 230 1.36 -44.66 4.09
C GLU A 230 0.55 -45.93 4.37
N ALA A 231 0.04 -46.07 5.60
CA ALA A 231 -0.79 -47.21 5.99
C ALA A 231 -2.18 -47.16 5.33
N GLU A 232 -2.75 -45.97 5.16
CA GLU A 232 -4.08 -45.76 4.57
C GLU A 232 -4.05 -44.59 3.55
N PRO A 233 -3.67 -44.84 2.28
CA PRO A 233 -3.48 -43.77 1.30
C PRO A 233 -4.72 -42.93 0.95
N ASP A 234 -5.92 -43.46 1.22
CA ASP A 234 -7.21 -42.79 1.01
C ASP A 234 -7.73 -42.09 2.27
N ASN A 235 -6.93 -42.05 3.34
CA ASN A 235 -7.23 -41.24 4.52
C ASN A 235 -6.94 -39.76 4.21
N HIS A 236 -7.94 -39.07 3.66
CA HIS A 236 -7.82 -37.66 3.27
C HIS A 236 -7.55 -36.75 4.46
N GLN A 237 -8.11 -37.03 5.64
CA GLN A 237 -7.85 -36.25 6.84
C GLN A 237 -6.38 -36.32 7.24
N ALA A 238 -5.80 -37.52 7.35
CA ALA A 238 -4.39 -37.69 7.70
C ALA A 238 -3.45 -37.02 6.68
N ARG A 239 -3.81 -37.00 5.40
CA ARG A 239 -3.06 -36.32 4.34
C ARG A 239 -3.13 -34.80 4.47
N PHE A 240 -4.30 -34.26 4.82
CA PHE A 240 -4.48 -32.84 5.08
C PHE A 240 -3.66 -32.40 6.31
N ASP A 241 -3.77 -33.14 7.40
CA ASP A 241 -3.01 -32.89 8.64
C ASP A 241 -1.50 -33.00 8.39
N LEU A 242 -1.06 -33.98 7.59
CA LEU A 242 0.35 -34.11 7.17
C LEU A 242 0.81 -32.87 6.41
N ALA A 243 0.00 -32.35 5.49
CA ALA A 243 0.36 -31.14 4.75
C ALA A 243 0.50 -29.92 5.67
N GLN A 244 -0.41 -29.75 6.63
CA GLN A 244 -0.31 -28.67 7.63
C GLN A 244 0.96 -28.82 8.48
N ALA A 245 1.28 -30.04 8.92
CA ALA A 245 2.50 -30.30 9.69
C ALA A 245 3.78 -30.06 8.89
N LEU A 246 3.83 -30.48 7.63
CA LEU A 246 4.96 -30.20 6.73
C LEU A 246 5.14 -28.70 6.49
N HIS A 247 4.05 -27.97 6.31
CA HIS A 247 4.10 -26.51 6.19
C HIS A 247 4.66 -25.88 7.48
N ALA A 248 4.16 -26.31 8.64
CA ALA A 248 4.60 -25.83 9.94
C ALA A 248 6.11 -26.06 10.20
N THR A 249 6.68 -27.15 9.67
CA THR A 249 8.13 -27.43 9.77
C THR A 249 8.97 -26.81 8.65
N GLY A 250 8.36 -26.07 7.72
CA GLY A 250 9.04 -25.37 6.63
C GLY A 250 9.19 -26.18 5.34
N ASP A 251 8.71 -27.43 5.28
CA ASP A 251 8.73 -28.28 4.09
C ASP A 251 7.53 -27.97 3.17
N VAL A 252 7.43 -26.70 2.76
CA VAL A 252 6.28 -26.14 2.04
C VAL A 252 6.05 -26.82 0.67
N GLU A 253 7.12 -27.22 -0.01
CA GLU A 253 7.01 -27.93 -1.31
C GLU A 253 6.29 -29.27 -1.16
N GLU A 254 6.63 -30.04 -0.11
CA GLU A 254 6.01 -31.33 0.16
C GLU A 254 4.58 -31.16 0.69
N ALA A 255 4.32 -30.14 1.52
CA ALA A 255 2.96 -29.78 1.93
C ALA A 255 2.03 -29.55 0.72
N VAL A 256 2.50 -28.77 -0.25
CA VAL A 256 1.77 -28.53 -1.51
C VAL A 256 1.58 -29.83 -2.30
N ALA A 257 2.59 -30.71 -2.33
CA ALA A 257 2.46 -32.01 -3.00
C ALA A 257 1.38 -32.90 -2.37
N GLN A 258 1.30 -32.95 -1.04
CA GLN A 258 0.27 -33.70 -0.32
C GLN A 258 -1.14 -33.16 -0.61
N LEU A 259 -1.32 -31.84 -0.61
CA LEU A 259 -2.61 -31.21 -0.91
C LEU A 259 -3.03 -31.42 -2.37
N LEU A 260 -2.08 -31.37 -3.32
CA LEU A 260 -2.35 -31.67 -4.72
C LEU A 260 -2.77 -33.14 -4.92
N ASP A 261 -2.14 -34.09 -4.21
CA ASP A 261 -2.59 -35.49 -4.26
C ASP A 261 -3.97 -35.67 -3.60
N LEU A 262 -4.26 -34.96 -2.50
CA LEU A 262 -5.59 -34.94 -1.88
C LEU A 262 -6.64 -34.47 -2.89
N PHE A 263 -6.41 -33.30 -3.50
CA PHE A 263 -7.32 -32.71 -4.48
C PHE A 263 -7.54 -33.62 -5.70
N ARG A 264 -6.50 -34.33 -6.14
CA ARG A 264 -6.58 -35.30 -7.24
C ARG A 264 -7.46 -36.50 -6.89
N ARG A 265 -7.46 -36.95 -5.63
CA ARG A 265 -8.26 -38.08 -5.14
C ARG A 265 -9.72 -37.68 -4.95
N ASP A 266 -9.95 -36.55 -4.30
CA ASP A 266 -11.29 -36.01 -4.05
C ASP A 266 -11.25 -34.48 -3.99
N ARG A 267 -11.88 -33.85 -4.99
CA ARG A 267 -11.88 -32.40 -5.19
C ARG A 267 -12.76 -31.66 -4.19
N GLU A 268 -13.81 -32.34 -3.70
CA GLU A 268 -14.85 -31.74 -2.86
C GLU A 268 -14.75 -32.22 -1.40
N TRP A 269 -13.75 -33.06 -1.08
CA TRP A 269 -13.52 -33.51 0.28
C TRP A 269 -13.46 -32.32 1.25
N ASN A 270 -14.29 -32.40 2.30
CA ASN A 270 -14.42 -31.36 3.32
C ASN A 270 -14.66 -29.96 2.73
N ASP A 271 -15.69 -29.84 1.88
CA ASP A 271 -16.06 -28.59 1.19
C ASP A 271 -14.92 -27.97 0.37
N GLY A 272 -14.05 -28.82 -0.19
CA GLY A 272 -12.91 -28.39 -1.01
C GLY A 272 -11.69 -27.92 -0.21
N ALA A 273 -11.52 -28.41 1.02
CA ALA A 273 -10.47 -27.98 1.95
C ALA A 273 -9.06 -27.99 1.35
N ALA A 274 -8.69 -29.00 0.55
CA ALA A 274 -7.36 -29.04 -0.07
C ALA A 274 -7.12 -27.88 -1.04
N LYS A 275 -8.12 -27.51 -1.84
CA LYS A 275 -8.02 -26.37 -2.76
C LYS A 275 -7.93 -25.07 -1.99
N ALA A 276 -8.74 -24.90 -0.95
CA ALA A 276 -8.71 -23.72 -0.09
C ALA A 276 -7.33 -23.56 0.58
N GLN A 277 -6.80 -24.64 1.17
CA GLN A 277 -5.49 -24.63 1.81
C GLN A 277 -4.34 -24.33 0.84
N LEU A 278 -4.41 -24.86 -0.39
CA LEU A 278 -3.43 -24.51 -1.44
C LEU A 278 -3.44 -23.02 -1.74
N PHE A 279 -4.62 -22.39 -1.84
CA PHE A 279 -4.72 -20.95 -2.02
C PHE A 279 -4.16 -20.18 -0.83
N THR A 280 -4.49 -20.57 0.41
CA THR A 280 -3.89 -19.95 1.60
C THR A 280 -2.36 -20.00 1.56
N ILE A 281 -1.76 -21.15 1.23
CA ILE A 281 -0.30 -21.27 1.09
C ILE A 281 0.22 -20.37 -0.05
N PHE A 282 -0.47 -20.32 -1.19
CA PHE A 282 -0.03 -19.52 -2.33
C PHE A 282 -0.12 -18.02 -2.09
N ASP A 283 -1.11 -17.57 -1.33
CA ASP A 283 -1.35 -16.16 -1.04
C ASP A 283 -0.41 -15.66 0.06
N ALA A 284 0.04 -16.55 0.96
CA ALA A 284 1.05 -16.24 1.98
C ALA A 284 2.48 -16.08 1.43
N LEU A 285 2.75 -16.59 0.23
CA LEU A 285 4.07 -16.56 -0.41
C LEU A 285 4.17 -15.45 -1.46
N LYS A 286 5.41 -15.09 -1.84
CA LYS A 286 5.64 -14.10 -2.90
C LYS A 286 5.04 -14.60 -4.23
N PRO A 287 4.43 -13.73 -5.07
CA PRO A 287 3.79 -14.16 -6.32
C PRO A 287 4.71 -14.88 -7.31
N ASN A 288 6.02 -14.61 -7.26
CA ASN A 288 7.05 -15.21 -8.11
C ASN A 288 7.77 -16.40 -7.45
N ASP A 289 7.30 -16.86 -6.28
CA ASP A 289 7.88 -18.01 -5.60
C ASP A 289 7.76 -19.28 -6.46
N PRO A 290 8.85 -20.06 -6.64
CA PRO A 290 8.82 -21.27 -7.47
C PRO A 290 7.78 -22.31 -7.03
N ILE A 291 7.49 -22.44 -5.73
CA ILE A 291 6.48 -23.37 -5.20
C ILE A 291 5.10 -22.90 -5.64
N VAL A 292 4.81 -21.60 -5.53
CA VAL A 292 3.54 -21.00 -5.97
C VAL A 292 3.33 -21.20 -7.47
N LEU A 293 4.33 -20.85 -8.29
CA LEU A 293 4.24 -20.97 -9.75
C LEU A 293 3.99 -22.42 -10.19
N ASN A 294 4.73 -23.38 -9.60
CA ASN A 294 4.56 -24.79 -9.92
C ASN A 294 3.25 -25.37 -9.38
N GLY A 295 2.87 -25.02 -8.15
CA GLY A 295 1.65 -25.46 -7.49
C GLY A 295 0.40 -24.99 -8.23
N ARG A 296 0.30 -23.69 -8.53
CA ARG A 296 -0.82 -23.10 -9.29
C ARG A 296 -0.97 -23.74 -10.67
N ARG A 297 0.14 -24.00 -11.37
CA ARG A 297 0.13 -24.71 -12.67
C ARG A 297 -0.41 -26.13 -12.55
N LYS A 298 0.06 -26.90 -11.57
CA LYS A 298 -0.42 -28.28 -11.34
C LYS A 298 -1.92 -28.28 -10.98
N LEU A 299 -2.34 -27.44 -10.02
CA LEU A 299 -3.73 -27.32 -9.61
C LEU A 299 -4.64 -26.93 -10.79
N SER A 300 -4.25 -25.94 -11.58
CA SER A 300 -4.98 -25.53 -12.78
C SER A 300 -5.17 -26.70 -13.75
N SER A 301 -4.09 -27.47 -14.03
CA SER A 301 -4.18 -28.63 -14.90
C SER A 301 -5.16 -29.70 -14.39
N MET A 302 -5.24 -29.92 -13.07
CA MET A 302 -6.18 -30.86 -12.46
C MET A 302 -7.61 -30.35 -12.46
N ILE A 303 -7.81 -29.02 -12.39
CA ILE A 303 -9.15 -28.42 -12.41
C ILE A 303 -9.82 -28.62 -13.78
N PHE A 304 -9.03 -28.51 -14.86
CA PHE A 304 -9.52 -28.54 -16.25
C PHE A 304 -9.30 -29.88 -16.99
N ALA A 305 -8.65 -30.86 -16.35
CA ALA A 305 -8.59 -32.24 -16.84
C ALA A 305 -9.92 -32.98 -16.59
#